data_AF-A0A1W9WWD2-F1
#
_entry.id   AF-A0A1W9WWD2-F1
#
_cell.length_a   1.000
_cell.length_b   1.000
_cell.length_c   1.000
_cell.angle_alpha   90.00
_cell.angle_beta   90.00
_cell.angle_gamma   90.00
#
_symmetry.space_group_name_H-M   'P 1'
#
loop_
_entity.id
_entity.type
_entity.pdbx_description
1 polymer ?
#
loop_
_entity_poly.entity_id
_entity_poly.type
_entity_poly.pdbx_seq_one_letter_code
_entity_poly.pdbx_strand_id
1 'polypeptide(L)'
;MFHDDSVQKILNKAGVLQLFTHWVKYPRTYHVPWSEGIPVDDKIVDSMASFIGKRVIVTEKMDGENTTMYHDHIHARSVDSKNHWSRNWIKAQWSQIRGDIPEYFRICGENLYATHSIKYHTLPSYFMGFSIWDGHNQCLSWDDTLEWFELFELEHVSVLYDGKYNENTIRELYKNELWDISEGYVIRVADSFDYSQFRFNVAKFVRKNHIQTTKHWMRARHEIEVNELAK
;
A
#
# COMPACT_ATOMS: atom_id res chain seq x y z
N MET A 1 9.07 10.35 -17.27
CA MET A 1 10.42 10.50 -17.86
C MET A 1 10.98 9.17 -18.36
N PHE A 2 10.81 8.04 -17.67
CA PHE A 2 11.25 6.73 -18.18
C PHE A 2 10.54 6.31 -19.50
N HIS A 3 9.25 6.64 -19.65
CA HIS A 3 8.46 6.33 -20.86
C HIS A 3 8.59 7.36 -22.00
N ASP A 4 9.55 8.29 -21.92
CA ASP A 4 9.79 9.24 -23.01
C ASP A 4 10.81 8.62 -23.98
N ASP A 5 10.38 8.35 -25.22
CA ASP A 5 11.20 7.75 -26.27
C ASP A 5 12.52 8.51 -26.51
N SER A 6 12.50 9.84 -26.36
CA SER A 6 13.69 10.66 -26.54
C SER A 6 14.70 10.42 -25.41
N VAL A 7 14.21 10.26 -24.18
CA VAL A 7 15.01 9.93 -23.00
C VAL A 7 15.55 8.51 -23.11
N GLN A 8 14.73 7.52 -23.47
CA GLN A 8 15.18 6.13 -23.64
C GLN A 8 16.27 6.01 -24.70
N LYS A 9 16.12 6.70 -25.84
CA LYS A 9 17.15 6.73 -26.91
C LYS A 9 18.47 7.32 -26.41
N ILE A 10 18.43 8.39 -25.61
CA ILE A 10 19.63 9.01 -25.04
C ILE A 10 20.29 8.08 -24.02
N LEU A 11 19.52 7.49 -23.11
CA LEU A 11 20.03 6.56 -22.09
C LEU A 11 20.64 5.31 -22.72
N ASN A 12 20.02 4.77 -23.78
CA ASN A 12 20.54 3.63 -24.52
C ASN A 12 21.85 3.97 -25.23
N LYS A 13 21.91 5.13 -25.91
CA LYS A 13 23.16 5.63 -26.54
C LYS A 13 24.28 5.84 -25.53
N ALA A 14 23.94 6.28 -24.31
CA ALA A 14 24.90 6.46 -23.23
C ALA A 14 25.30 5.15 -22.54
N GLY A 15 24.71 4.00 -22.92
CA GLY A 15 25.03 2.70 -22.35
C GLY A 15 24.68 2.59 -20.86
N VAL A 16 23.69 3.36 -20.39
CA VAL A 16 23.25 3.39 -18.98
C VAL A 16 21.78 3.05 -18.82
N LEU A 17 21.05 2.72 -19.90
CA LEU A 17 19.63 2.37 -19.83
C LEU A 17 19.36 1.23 -18.85
N GLN A 18 20.25 0.25 -18.77
CA GLN A 18 20.19 -0.87 -17.82
C GLN A 18 20.30 -0.46 -16.34
N LEU A 19 20.76 0.77 -16.05
CA LEU A 19 20.76 1.33 -14.70
C LEU A 19 19.40 1.90 -14.30
N PHE A 20 18.47 2.02 -15.25
CA PHE A 20 17.12 2.49 -15.03
C PHE A 20 16.16 1.31 -14.99
N THR A 21 15.27 1.32 -14.01
CA THR A 21 14.20 0.35 -13.85
C THR A 21 12.86 1.07 -13.92
N HIS A 22 11.84 0.40 -14.48
CA HIS A 22 10.45 0.85 -14.40
C HIS A 22 9.81 0.53 -13.05
N TRP A 23 10.46 -0.24 -12.17
CA TRP A 23 9.93 -0.57 -10.86
C TRP A 23 9.99 0.65 -9.93
N VAL A 24 8.83 1.06 -9.46
CA VAL A 24 8.63 2.24 -8.62
C VAL A 24 8.37 1.81 -7.18
N LYS A 25 9.13 2.40 -6.25
CA LYS A 25 8.88 2.27 -4.80
C LYS A 25 7.52 2.88 -4.43
N TYR A 26 6.74 2.18 -3.62
CA TYR A 26 5.50 2.75 -3.08
C TYR A 26 5.81 3.99 -2.23
N PRO A 27 5.11 5.14 -2.46
CA PRO A 27 5.36 6.38 -1.74
C PRO A 27 5.21 6.24 -0.23
N ARG A 28 5.79 7.18 0.52
CA ARG A 28 5.51 7.28 1.96
C ARG A 28 4.18 7.97 2.16
N THR A 29 3.24 7.27 2.79
CA THR A 29 1.99 7.87 3.29
C THR A 29 2.26 8.68 4.54
N TYR A 30 1.89 9.96 4.51
CA TYR A 30 2.09 10.89 5.62
C TYR A 30 0.94 10.81 6.62
N HIS A 31 1.22 11.10 7.88
CA HIS A 31 0.24 11.14 8.93
C HIS A 31 -0.72 12.32 8.77
N VAL A 32 -1.99 12.10 9.10
CA VAL A 32 -2.93 13.19 9.37
C VAL A 32 -2.52 13.95 10.64
N PRO A 33 -2.89 15.25 10.78
CA PRO A 33 -2.50 16.05 11.94
C PRO A 33 -2.99 15.51 13.30
N TRP A 34 -4.05 14.71 13.30
CA TRP A 34 -4.61 14.09 14.51
C TRP A 34 -4.14 12.65 14.75
N SER A 35 -3.09 12.17 14.06
CA SER A 35 -2.51 10.86 14.34
C SER A 35 -1.82 10.85 15.71
N GLU A 36 -2.00 9.79 16.49
CA GLU A 36 -1.57 9.77 17.90
C GLU A 36 -0.22 9.08 18.15
N GLY A 37 0.25 8.26 17.20
CA GLY A 37 1.49 7.48 17.31
C GLY A 37 2.51 7.83 16.24
N ILE A 38 2.86 9.11 16.07
CA ILE A 38 3.77 9.57 15.01
C ILE A 38 5.24 9.30 15.41
N PRO A 39 5.96 8.40 14.72
CA PRO A 39 7.40 8.24 14.93
C PRO A 39 8.18 9.52 14.61
N VAL A 40 9.32 9.72 15.26
CA VAL A 40 10.20 10.90 15.05
C VAL A 40 10.66 11.04 13.58
N ASP A 41 10.78 9.94 12.85
CA ASP A 41 11.24 9.90 11.46
C ASP A 41 10.10 9.89 10.42
N ASP A 42 8.84 9.94 10.88
CA ASP A 42 7.68 10.00 9.99
C ASP A 42 7.21 11.44 9.76
N LYS A 43 6.39 11.63 8.71
CA LYS A 43 5.98 12.94 8.24
C LYS A 43 4.48 13.13 8.41
N ILE A 44 4.08 14.37 8.68
CA ILE A 44 2.69 14.80 8.76
C ILE A 44 2.35 15.53 7.45
N VAL A 45 1.12 15.40 6.97
CA VAL A 45 0.62 16.21 5.85
C VAL A 45 0.61 17.69 6.26
N ASP A 46 1.00 18.57 5.34
CA ASP A 46 1.00 20.02 5.60
C ASP A 46 -0.42 20.58 5.70
N SER A 47 -1.37 19.96 4.98
CA SER A 47 -2.78 20.39 4.94
C SER A 47 -3.70 19.28 4.44
N MET A 48 -4.94 19.27 4.92
CA MET A 48 -6.03 18.45 4.39
C MET A 48 -6.77 19.11 3.21
N ALA A 49 -6.33 20.28 2.72
CA ALA A 49 -7.03 21.06 1.70
C ALA A 49 -7.36 20.27 0.43
N SER A 50 -6.47 19.37 -0.01
CA SER A 50 -6.64 18.56 -1.22
C SER A 50 -7.77 17.53 -1.12
N PHE A 51 -8.28 17.24 0.08
CA PHE A 51 -9.43 16.35 0.31
C PHE A 51 -10.75 17.11 0.36
N ILE A 52 -10.74 18.41 0.69
CA ILE A 52 -11.95 19.20 0.90
C ILE A 52 -12.79 19.22 -0.38
N GLY A 53 -14.08 18.87 -0.23
CA GLY A 53 -15.03 18.87 -1.33
C GLY A 53 -15.02 17.62 -2.20
N LYS A 54 -14.04 16.72 -2.05
CA LYS A 54 -13.91 15.49 -2.84
C LYS A 54 -14.55 14.29 -2.17
N ARG A 55 -14.87 13.26 -2.98
CA ARG A 55 -15.12 11.90 -2.48
C ARG A 55 -13.80 11.30 -1.99
N VAL A 56 -13.83 10.70 -0.82
CA VAL A 56 -12.70 10.03 -0.20
C VAL A 56 -13.10 8.63 0.21
N ILE A 57 -12.11 7.75 0.17
CA ILE A 57 -12.20 6.38 0.64
C ILE A 57 -11.31 6.28 1.87
N VAL A 58 -11.89 5.87 2.97
CA VAL A 58 -11.15 5.52 4.18
C VAL A 58 -11.14 4.01 4.29
N THR A 59 -9.95 3.43 4.31
CA THR A 59 -9.77 1.98 4.45
C THR A 59 -9.08 1.65 5.75
N GLU A 60 -9.27 0.42 6.23
CA GLU A 60 -8.45 -0.10 7.31
C GLU A 60 -6.96 -0.06 6.92
N LYS A 61 -6.12 0.36 7.88
CA LYS A 61 -4.68 0.26 7.74
C LYS A 61 -4.23 -1.08 8.33
N MET A 62 -3.85 -2.00 7.45
CA MET A 62 -3.34 -3.31 7.85
C MET A 62 -1.86 -3.22 8.24
N ASP A 63 -1.46 -4.01 9.24
CA ASP A 63 -0.09 -4.11 9.74
C ASP A 63 0.60 -5.35 9.16
N GLY A 64 1.36 -5.14 8.09
CA GLY A 64 2.11 -6.20 7.43
C GLY A 64 3.30 -5.67 6.66
N GLU A 65 3.55 -6.27 5.50
CA GLU A 65 4.60 -5.86 4.58
C GLU A 65 4.04 -5.38 3.24
N ASN A 66 4.15 -4.07 3.00
CA ASN A 66 3.90 -3.48 1.69
C ASN A 66 4.53 -4.31 0.55
N THR A 67 3.70 -4.69 -0.41
CA THR A 67 4.06 -5.51 -1.57
C THR A 67 3.56 -4.88 -2.86
N THR A 68 4.39 -4.89 -3.89
CA THR A 68 4.08 -4.39 -5.23
C THR A 68 4.35 -5.47 -6.26
N MET A 69 3.37 -5.75 -7.11
CA MET A 69 3.40 -6.77 -8.16
C MET A 69 3.29 -6.12 -9.55
N TYR A 70 4.21 -6.50 -10.43
CA TYR A 70 4.21 -6.22 -11.87
C TYR A 70 4.12 -7.55 -12.61
N HIS A 71 3.92 -7.52 -13.93
CA HIS A 71 3.96 -8.73 -14.75
C HIS A 71 5.32 -9.47 -14.70
N ASP A 72 6.41 -8.72 -14.52
CA ASP A 72 7.80 -9.20 -14.59
C ASP A 72 8.52 -9.23 -13.24
N HIS A 73 7.98 -8.57 -12.21
CA HIS A 73 8.66 -8.40 -10.94
C HIS A 73 7.70 -8.27 -9.75
N ILE A 74 8.17 -8.68 -8.58
CA ILE A 74 7.47 -8.48 -7.30
C ILE A 74 8.48 -8.03 -6.26
N HIS A 75 8.15 -6.97 -5.52
CA HIS A 75 9.03 -6.43 -4.49
C HIS A 75 8.22 -5.98 -3.26
N ALA A 76 8.85 -6.03 -2.08
CA ALA A 76 8.31 -5.31 -0.92
C ALA A 76 8.55 -3.80 -1.10
N ARG A 77 8.41 -2.94 -0.10
CA ARG A 77 8.58 -1.49 -0.34
C ARG A 77 9.92 -1.08 -0.99
N SER A 78 11.03 -1.77 -0.70
CA SER A 78 12.28 -1.55 -1.43
C SER A 78 12.30 -2.39 -2.71
N VAL A 79 12.66 -1.80 -3.85
CA VAL A 79 12.72 -2.53 -5.14
C VAL A 79 13.74 -3.68 -5.13
N ASP A 80 14.76 -3.57 -4.28
CA ASP A 80 15.85 -4.54 -4.09
C ASP A 80 15.64 -5.46 -2.87
N SER A 81 14.40 -5.62 -2.39
CA SER A 81 14.10 -6.38 -1.18
C SER A 81 14.59 -7.84 -1.26
N LYS A 82 15.47 -8.23 -0.33
CA LYS A 82 16.04 -9.59 -0.23
C LYS A 82 14.97 -10.64 0.04
N ASN A 83 15.11 -11.85 -0.49
CA ASN A 83 14.15 -12.93 -0.27
C ASN A 83 13.90 -13.23 1.22
N HIS A 84 12.64 -13.50 1.58
CA HIS A 84 12.21 -13.90 2.92
C HIS A 84 11.08 -14.92 2.80
N TRP A 85 11.05 -15.94 3.67
CA TRP A 85 10.13 -17.07 3.58
C TRP A 85 8.65 -16.66 3.68
N SER A 86 8.34 -15.61 4.45
CA SER A 86 6.99 -15.04 4.58
C SER A 86 6.44 -14.46 3.27
N ARG A 87 7.28 -14.35 2.23
CA ARG A 87 6.86 -13.90 0.89
C ARG A 87 6.56 -15.05 -0.06
N ASN A 88 6.77 -16.30 0.36
CA ASN A 88 6.55 -17.45 -0.52
C ASN A 88 5.08 -17.57 -0.93
N TRP A 89 4.15 -17.33 0.01
CA TRP A 89 2.71 -17.37 -0.28
C TRP A 89 2.33 -16.32 -1.33
N ILE A 90 2.72 -15.05 -1.12
CA ILE A 90 2.39 -13.98 -2.08
C ILE A 90 3.08 -14.16 -3.43
N LYS A 91 4.28 -14.76 -3.47
CA LYS A 91 4.92 -15.14 -4.75
C LYS A 91 4.14 -16.21 -5.50
N ALA A 92 3.55 -17.16 -4.79
CA ALA A 92 2.70 -18.18 -5.41
C ALA A 92 1.40 -17.56 -5.95
N GLN A 93 0.76 -16.67 -5.20
CA GLN A 93 -0.42 -15.93 -5.70
C GLN A 93 -0.05 -15.06 -6.91
N TRP A 94 1.03 -14.28 -6.81
CA TRP A 94 1.54 -13.47 -7.93
C TRP A 94 1.79 -14.32 -9.19
N SER A 95 2.36 -15.51 -9.04
CA SER A 95 2.66 -16.38 -10.18
C SER A 95 1.42 -16.82 -10.99
N GLN A 96 0.24 -16.79 -10.37
CA GLN A 96 -1.03 -17.11 -11.03
C GLN A 96 -1.56 -15.95 -11.88
N ILE A 97 -1.41 -14.71 -11.41
CA ILE A 97 -1.97 -13.52 -12.07
C ILE A 97 -0.97 -12.72 -12.91
N ARG A 98 0.35 -12.93 -12.74
CA ARG A 98 1.38 -12.06 -13.34
C ARG A 98 1.35 -12.01 -14.87
N GLY A 99 0.79 -13.03 -15.53
CA GLY A 99 0.64 -13.05 -16.99
C GLY A 99 -0.41 -12.08 -17.50
N ASP A 100 -1.39 -11.74 -16.64
CA ASP A 100 -2.54 -10.91 -16.96
C ASP A 100 -2.36 -9.45 -16.51
N ILE A 101 -1.36 -9.17 -15.66
CA ILE A 101 -0.99 -7.80 -15.31
C ILE A 101 -0.46 -7.11 -16.56
N PRO A 102 -1.05 -5.99 -17.02
CA PRO A 102 -0.55 -5.27 -18.18
C PRO A 102 0.89 -4.78 -17.99
N GLU A 103 1.59 -4.57 -19.11
CA GLU A 103 2.94 -4.01 -19.07
C GLU A 103 2.93 -2.65 -18.34
N TYR A 104 3.91 -2.43 -17.47
CA TYR A 104 4.07 -1.24 -16.63
C TYR A 104 2.97 -0.99 -15.58
N PHE A 105 1.90 -1.79 -15.55
CA PHE A 105 0.95 -1.74 -14.44
C PHE A 105 1.57 -2.34 -13.19
N ARG A 106 1.13 -1.83 -12.04
CA ARG A 106 1.49 -2.42 -10.76
C ARG A 106 0.33 -2.45 -9.79
N ILE A 107 0.23 -3.58 -9.10
CA ILE A 107 -0.72 -3.83 -8.04
C ILE A 107 0.00 -3.65 -6.71
N CYS A 108 -0.52 -2.79 -5.85
CA CYS A 108 0.02 -2.56 -4.51
C CYS A 108 -0.97 -3.01 -3.44
N GLY A 109 -0.45 -3.71 -2.44
CA GLY A 109 -1.21 -4.20 -1.30
C GLY A 109 -0.30 -4.51 -0.11
N GLU A 110 -0.90 -5.06 0.94
CA GLU A 110 -0.20 -5.47 2.14
C GLU A 110 -0.11 -7.00 2.19
N ASN A 111 1.10 -7.54 2.33
CA ASN A 111 1.33 -8.95 2.62
C ASN A 111 1.24 -9.16 4.13
N LEU A 112 0.21 -9.89 4.54
CA LEU A 112 -0.16 -10.17 5.92
C LEU A 112 0.10 -11.64 6.29
N TYR A 113 0.93 -12.36 5.54
CA TYR A 113 1.21 -13.75 5.87
C TYR A 113 1.89 -13.91 7.24
N ALA A 114 2.92 -13.11 7.51
CA ALA A 114 3.59 -13.08 8.81
C ALA A 114 2.95 -12.05 9.74
N THR A 115 2.79 -12.41 11.00
CA THR A 115 2.36 -11.51 12.08
C THR A 115 3.43 -10.47 12.33
N HIS A 116 3.04 -9.20 12.34
CA HIS A 116 3.91 -8.08 12.70
C HIS A 116 3.64 -7.67 14.15
N SER A 117 3.00 -6.52 14.38
CA SER A 117 2.59 -6.04 15.70
C SER A 117 1.16 -6.47 16.04
N ILE A 118 0.32 -6.73 15.02
CA ILE A 118 -1.07 -7.18 15.16
C ILE A 118 -1.20 -8.60 14.62
N LYS A 119 -1.81 -9.47 15.42
CA LYS A 119 -2.22 -10.82 15.02
C LYS A 119 -3.62 -10.79 14.45
N TYR A 120 -3.77 -11.24 13.22
CA TYR A 120 -5.07 -11.37 12.57
C TYR A 120 -5.55 -12.82 12.62
N HIS A 121 -6.82 -13.01 12.96
CA HIS A 121 -7.44 -14.33 13.13
C HIS A 121 -8.43 -14.72 12.01
N THR A 122 -8.86 -13.76 11.19
CA THR A 122 -9.95 -13.95 10.23
C THR A 122 -9.71 -13.13 8.95
N LEU A 123 -8.51 -13.18 8.40
CA LEU A 123 -8.19 -12.46 7.16
C LEU A 123 -8.96 -13.05 5.96
N PRO A 124 -9.53 -12.22 5.07
CA PRO A 124 -10.07 -12.70 3.80
C PRO A 124 -8.98 -13.35 2.93
N SER A 125 -7.79 -12.74 2.93
CA SER A 125 -6.60 -13.21 2.23
C SER A 125 -5.33 -12.74 2.93
N TYR A 126 -4.21 -13.42 2.68
CA TYR A 126 -2.90 -12.95 3.13
C TYR A 126 -2.38 -11.77 2.30
N PHE A 127 -2.99 -11.46 1.16
CA PHE A 127 -2.73 -10.22 0.45
C PHE A 127 -3.99 -9.39 0.34
N MET A 128 -3.91 -8.17 0.85
CA MET A 128 -5.00 -7.20 0.82
C MET A 128 -4.57 -6.01 -0.04
N GLY A 129 -5.14 -5.92 -1.23
CA GLY A 129 -4.90 -4.84 -2.19
C GLY A 129 -5.41 -3.48 -1.71
N PHE A 130 -4.73 -2.39 -2.06
CA PHE A 130 -5.20 -1.03 -1.76
C PHE A 130 -4.98 0.01 -2.89
N SER A 131 -4.17 -0.29 -3.92
CA SER A 131 -4.06 0.60 -5.09
C SER A 131 -3.50 -0.12 -6.30
N ILE A 132 -3.88 0.35 -7.48
CA ILE A 132 -3.28 -0.04 -8.76
C ILE A 132 -2.80 1.22 -9.46
N TRP A 133 -1.68 1.09 -10.16
CA TRP A 133 -1.08 2.17 -10.91
C TRP A 133 -0.79 1.74 -12.32
N ASP A 134 -1.03 2.64 -13.27
CA ASP A 134 -0.82 2.40 -14.69
C ASP A 134 0.63 2.66 -15.13
N GLY A 135 0.88 2.44 -16.43
CA GLY A 135 2.17 2.71 -17.07
C GLY A 135 2.56 4.19 -17.17
N HIS A 136 1.66 5.12 -16.86
CA HIS A 136 1.97 6.55 -16.77
C HIS A 136 2.30 6.98 -15.34
N ASN A 137 2.36 6.03 -14.41
CA ASN A 137 2.55 6.27 -12.99
C ASN A 137 1.40 7.10 -12.37
N GLN A 138 0.19 6.91 -12.89
CA GLN A 138 -1.05 7.41 -12.34
C GLN A 138 -1.67 6.33 -11.46
N CYS A 139 -2.07 6.70 -10.25
CA CYS A 139 -2.90 5.84 -9.40
C CYS A 139 -4.30 5.86 -10.01
N LEU A 140 -4.89 4.70 -10.28
CA LEU A 140 -6.24 4.61 -10.85
C LEU A 140 -7.27 5.26 -9.91
N SER A 141 -8.52 5.45 -10.35
CA SER A 141 -9.57 5.78 -9.39
C SER A 141 -9.81 4.59 -8.43
N TRP A 142 -10.46 4.82 -7.29
CA TRP A 142 -10.82 3.72 -6.40
C TRP A 142 -11.77 2.73 -7.07
N ASP A 143 -12.73 3.23 -7.84
CA ASP A 143 -13.72 2.37 -8.53
C ASP A 143 -13.01 1.49 -9.58
N ASP A 144 -12.14 2.06 -10.41
CA ASP A 144 -11.32 1.26 -11.35
C ASP A 144 -10.42 0.27 -10.59
N THR A 145 -9.87 0.67 -9.44
CA THR A 145 -9.03 -0.22 -8.61
C THR A 145 -9.84 -1.44 -8.18
N LEU A 146 -11.10 -1.27 -7.77
CA LEU A 146 -11.98 -2.36 -7.39
C LEU A 146 -12.33 -3.27 -8.57
N GLU A 147 -12.62 -2.71 -9.75
CA GLU A 147 -12.88 -3.49 -10.96
C GLU A 147 -11.69 -4.39 -11.31
N TRP A 148 -10.47 -3.86 -11.24
CA TRP A 148 -9.26 -4.66 -11.46
C TRP A 148 -9.03 -5.71 -10.37
N PHE A 149 -9.31 -5.41 -9.10
CA PHE A 149 -9.21 -6.41 -8.03
C PHE A 149 -10.19 -7.55 -8.24
N GLU A 150 -11.42 -7.26 -8.68
CA GLU A 150 -12.41 -8.27 -9.05
C GLU A 150 -11.91 -9.14 -10.22
N LEU A 151 -11.36 -8.53 -11.27
CA LEU A 151 -10.79 -9.25 -12.43
C LEU A 151 -9.64 -10.19 -12.07
N PHE A 152 -8.83 -9.82 -11.08
CA PHE A 152 -7.71 -10.65 -10.60
C PHE A 152 -8.08 -11.59 -9.45
N GLU A 153 -9.35 -11.60 -9.01
CA GLU A 153 -9.80 -12.34 -7.83
C GLU A 153 -8.95 -12.01 -6.58
N LEU A 154 -8.62 -10.73 -6.40
CA LEU A 154 -7.83 -10.22 -5.28
C LEU A 154 -8.71 -9.55 -4.23
N GLU A 155 -8.53 -9.96 -2.99
CA GLU A 155 -9.11 -9.26 -1.84
C GLU A 155 -8.47 -7.88 -1.65
N HIS A 156 -9.27 -6.92 -1.19
CA HIS A 156 -8.82 -5.56 -0.91
C HIS A 156 -9.07 -5.18 0.55
N VAL A 157 -8.33 -4.19 1.04
CA VAL A 157 -8.52 -3.66 2.40
C VAL A 157 -9.97 -3.20 2.62
N SER A 158 -10.49 -3.43 3.84
CA SER A 158 -11.86 -3.08 4.21
C SER A 158 -12.10 -1.59 4.09
N VAL A 159 -13.20 -1.20 3.43
CA VAL A 159 -13.65 0.20 3.35
C VAL A 159 -14.44 0.54 4.61
N LEU A 160 -13.94 1.53 5.36
CA LEU A 160 -14.57 2.05 6.58
C LEU A 160 -15.49 3.24 6.30
N TYR A 161 -15.19 3.99 5.24
CA TYR A 161 -15.98 5.13 4.80
C TYR A 161 -15.79 5.38 3.30
N ASP A 162 -16.89 5.62 2.61
CA ASP A 162 -16.92 6.11 1.24
C ASP A 162 -17.91 7.26 1.16
N GLY A 163 -17.40 8.46 0.85
CA GLY A 163 -18.25 9.63 0.77
C GLY A 163 -17.47 10.92 0.66
N LYS A 164 -18.17 12.05 0.72
CA LYS A 164 -17.54 13.37 0.67
C LYS A 164 -16.72 13.63 1.94
N TYR A 165 -15.49 14.11 1.78
CA TYR A 165 -14.60 14.38 2.90
C TYR A 165 -15.28 15.17 4.03
N ASN A 166 -15.33 14.55 5.21
CA ASN A 166 -15.79 15.14 6.46
C ASN A 166 -14.81 14.74 7.57
N GLU A 167 -14.00 15.68 8.03
CA GLU A 167 -12.95 15.41 9.03
C GLU A 167 -13.52 14.81 10.33
N ASN A 168 -14.63 15.35 10.84
CA ASN A 168 -15.23 14.88 12.09
C ASN A 168 -15.68 13.42 11.98
N THR A 169 -16.41 13.09 10.91
CA THR A 169 -16.84 11.71 10.65
C THR A 169 -15.66 10.76 10.52
N ILE A 170 -14.60 11.16 9.80
CA ILE A 170 -13.42 10.31 9.59
C ILE A 170 -12.65 10.10 10.90
N ARG A 171 -12.54 11.13 11.75
CA ARG A 171 -11.89 11.03 13.06
C ARG A 171 -12.59 10.03 13.98
N GLU A 172 -13.92 9.90 13.86
CA GLU A 172 -14.74 8.99 14.66
C GLU A 172 -14.69 7.52 14.19
N LEU A 173 -14.10 7.22 13.03
CA LEU A 173 -14.01 5.86 12.50
C LEU A 173 -13.14 4.93 13.35
N TYR A 174 -12.13 5.49 14.03
CA TYR A 174 -11.30 4.72 14.95
C TYR A 174 -11.85 4.85 16.38
N LYS A 175 -12.20 3.72 16.98
CA LYS A 175 -12.65 3.62 18.38
C LYS A 175 -11.62 2.90 19.21
N ASN A 176 -11.52 3.24 20.50
CA ASN A 176 -10.57 2.59 21.43
C ASN A 176 -10.75 1.06 21.52
N GLU A 177 -11.95 0.55 21.24
CA GLU A 177 -12.25 -0.88 21.20
C GLU A 177 -11.53 -1.63 20.06
N LEU A 178 -11.07 -0.90 19.03
CA LEU A 178 -10.31 -1.47 17.89
C LEU A 178 -8.80 -1.55 18.17
N TRP A 179 -8.36 -1.18 19.37
CA TRP A 179 -6.95 -1.02 19.70
C TRP A 179 -6.09 -2.25 19.46
N ASP A 180 -6.58 -3.44 19.83
CA ASP A 180 -5.80 -4.67 19.69
C ASP A 180 -5.88 -5.30 18.29
N ILE A 181 -6.80 -4.83 17.44
CA ILE A 181 -7.11 -5.49 16.16
C ILE A 181 -6.84 -4.62 14.93
N SER A 182 -6.63 -3.32 15.10
CA SER A 182 -6.38 -2.39 13.98
C SER A 182 -5.28 -1.39 14.30
N GLU A 183 -4.43 -1.07 13.31
CA GLU A 183 -3.39 -0.04 13.43
C GLU A 183 -3.99 1.38 13.30
N GLY A 184 -5.08 1.51 12.53
CA GLY A 184 -5.68 2.78 12.18
C GLY A 184 -6.29 2.70 10.79
N TYR A 185 -6.21 3.81 10.04
CA TYR A 185 -6.83 3.89 8.72
C TYR A 185 -6.02 4.72 7.73
N VAL A 186 -6.28 4.52 6.45
CA VAL A 186 -5.74 5.32 5.34
C VAL A 186 -6.89 6.09 4.70
N ILE A 187 -6.70 7.38 4.46
CA ILE A 187 -7.61 8.25 3.71
C ILE A 187 -7.01 8.44 2.33
N ARG A 188 -7.78 8.19 1.27
CA ARG A 188 -7.41 8.41 -0.11
C ARG A 188 -8.50 9.18 -0.85
N VAL A 189 -8.14 10.12 -1.71
CA VAL A 189 -9.09 10.71 -2.69
C VAL A 189 -9.53 9.61 -3.67
N ALA A 190 -10.82 9.50 -3.93
CA ALA A 190 -11.38 8.44 -4.78
C ALA A 190 -10.96 8.56 -6.25
N ASP A 191 -10.79 9.79 -6.77
CA ASP A 191 -10.36 10.03 -8.14
C ASP A 191 -8.92 9.56 -8.39
N SER A 192 -8.57 9.36 -9.66
CA SER A 192 -7.19 9.09 -10.06
C SER A 192 -6.27 10.28 -9.78
N PHE A 193 -4.98 10.00 -9.56
CA PHE A 193 -3.99 11.05 -9.33
C PHE A 193 -2.57 10.60 -9.70
N ASP A 194 -1.74 11.56 -10.11
CA ASP A 194 -0.35 11.30 -10.44
C ASP A 194 0.48 10.94 -9.21
N TYR A 195 1.51 10.12 -9.40
CA TYR A 195 2.48 9.78 -8.34
C TYR A 195 3.07 11.00 -7.63
N SER A 196 3.32 12.08 -8.37
CA SER A 196 3.85 13.34 -7.81
C SER A 196 2.90 14.00 -6.79
N GLN A 197 1.60 13.70 -6.90
CA GLN A 197 0.52 14.23 -6.07
C GLN A 197 0.15 13.30 -4.91
N PHE A 198 0.79 12.14 -4.77
CA PHE A 198 0.44 11.14 -3.75
C PHE A 198 0.34 11.74 -2.33
N ARG A 199 1.34 12.54 -1.94
CA ARG A 199 1.40 13.16 -0.59
C ARG A 199 0.23 14.09 -0.26
N PHE A 200 -0.51 14.53 -1.27
CA PHE A 200 -1.67 15.41 -1.12
C PHE A 200 -2.99 14.65 -1.21
N ASN A 201 -2.99 13.44 -1.78
CA ASN A 201 -4.20 12.66 -2.03
C ASN A 201 -4.31 11.42 -1.14
N VAL A 202 -3.26 11.09 -0.37
CA VAL A 202 -3.24 9.95 0.55
C VAL A 202 -2.62 10.34 1.88
N ALA A 203 -3.34 10.08 2.97
CA ALA A 203 -2.88 10.31 4.34
C ALA A 203 -3.24 9.11 5.23
N LYS A 204 -2.57 8.94 6.37
CA LYS A 204 -2.86 7.86 7.33
C LYS A 204 -3.09 8.38 8.72
N PHE A 205 -3.99 7.73 9.45
CA PHE A 205 -4.06 7.79 10.90
C PHE A 205 -3.45 6.51 11.47
N VAL A 206 -2.59 6.67 12.46
CA VAL A 206 -2.02 5.58 13.25
C VAL A 206 -2.28 5.88 14.71
N ARG A 207 -2.84 4.89 15.41
CA ARG A 207 -3.15 4.96 16.85
C ARG A 207 -1.89 5.12 17.70
N LYS A 208 -2.07 5.58 18.94
CA LYS A 208 -0.97 5.65 19.91
C LYS A 208 -0.39 4.25 20.18
N ASN A 209 0.89 4.16 20.56
CA ASN A 209 1.57 2.94 21.01
C ASN A 209 1.53 1.73 20.04
N HIS A 210 1.21 1.91 18.76
CA HIS A 210 1.35 0.84 17.77
C HIS A 210 2.84 0.43 17.57
N ILE A 211 3.76 1.36 17.80
CA ILE A 211 5.20 1.08 17.71
C ILE A 211 5.63 0.28 18.93
N GLN A 212 5.85 -1.03 18.75
CA GLN A 212 6.64 -1.80 19.72
C GLN A 212 7.94 -2.42 19.18
N THR A 213 8.09 -2.86 17.91
CA THR A 213 9.40 -3.46 17.51
C THR A 213 9.63 -3.60 16.00
N THR A 214 9.68 -2.50 15.23
CA THR A 214 10.07 -2.56 13.80
C THR A 214 11.52 -3.03 13.53
N LYS A 215 12.43 -2.92 14.51
CA LYS A 215 13.86 -3.25 14.30
C LYS A 215 14.21 -4.73 14.36
N HIS A 216 13.29 -5.62 14.78
CA HIS A 216 13.63 -7.01 15.08
C HIS A 216 12.90 -8.08 14.27
N TRP A 217 11.82 -7.78 13.55
CA TRP A 217 11.02 -8.84 12.89
C TRP A 217 11.80 -9.61 11.82
N MET A 218 12.52 -8.96 10.89
CA MET A 218 13.32 -9.66 9.86
C MET A 218 14.50 -10.47 10.42
N ARG A 219 14.92 -10.24 11.67
CA ARG A 219 16.05 -10.93 12.32
C ARG A 219 15.62 -12.00 13.32
N ALA A 220 14.38 -11.94 13.81
CA ALA A 220 13.83 -12.90 14.77
C ALA A 220 13.40 -14.18 14.04
N ARG A 221 14.37 -15.04 13.69
CA ARG A 221 14.11 -16.33 13.02
C ARG A 221 13.31 -17.35 13.85
N HIS A 222 12.99 -17.07 15.11
CA HIS A 222 12.48 -18.10 16.02
C HIS A 222 11.01 -17.97 16.45
N GLU A 223 10.30 -16.85 16.22
CA GLU A 223 8.90 -16.70 16.69
C GLU A 223 8.05 -15.77 15.80
N ILE A 224 8.20 -15.83 14.48
CA ILE A 224 7.26 -15.11 13.59
C ILE A 224 6.06 -16.03 13.35
N GLU A 225 4.96 -15.73 14.02
CA GLU A 225 3.70 -16.43 13.81
C GLU A 225 3.07 -16.10 12.45
N VAL A 226 2.31 -17.03 11.89
CA VAL A 226 1.53 -16.83 10.66
C VAL A 226 0.13 -16.34 11.04
N ASN A 227 -0.42 -15.35 10.33
CA ASN A 227 -1.81 -14.92 10.55
C ASN A 227 -2.80 -16.01 10.11
N GLU A 228 -4.07 -15.90 10.51
CA GLU A 228 -5.10 -16.88 10.16
C GLU A 228 -6.09 -16.29 9.15
N LEU A 229 -6.50 -17.13 8.19
CA LEU A 229 -7.56 -16.80 7.24
C LEU A 229 -8.93 -17.09 7.86
N ALA A 230 -9.97 -16.38 7.40
CA ALA A 230 -11.35 -16.75 7.68
C ALA A 230 -11.62 -18.18 7.16
N LYS A 231 -12.40 -18.95 7.93
CA LYS A 231 -12.80 -20.32 7.58
C LYS A 231 -13.98 -20.35 6.62
#